data_AF-A0A519I0Q4-F1
#
_entry.id   AF-A0A519I0Q4-F1
#
_cell.length_a   1.000
_cell.length_b   1.000
_cell.length_c   1.000
_cell.angle_alpha   90.00
_cell.angle_beta   90.00
_cell.angle_gamma   90.00
#
_symmetry.space_group_name_H-M   'P 1'
#
loop_
_entity.id
_entity.type
_entity.pdbx_description
1 polymer ?
#
loop_
_entity_poly.entity_id
_entity_poly.type
_entity_poly.pdbx_seq_one_letter_code
_entity_poly.pdbx_strand_id
1 'polypeptide(L)'
;MRIKAVAFAGLLLASCSAGQIGMPASATVLPESQIAAMLRQCSRASPLAGQAGWRPSAGDILELERRLPAAIAAAPEARDMLEGRPPEGWLRQYVGLVRDGRRYIYGNYSPARGGFGGDWRRTPMIVCDGGPDFFGVEYDVEGRRFTHLAFNGVA
;
A
#
# COMPACT_ATOMS: atom_id res chain seq x y z
N MET A 1 38.96 38.15 46.87
CA MET A 1 38.94 37.62 45.48
C MET A 1 37.94 36.48 45.43
N ARG A 2 36.78 36.64 44.78
CA ARG A 2 35.66 35.68 44.80
C ARG A 2 35.76 34.76 43.58
N ILE A 3 35.95 33.46 43.79
CA ILE A 3 35.94 32.43 42.73
C ILE A 3 34.48 32.18 42.34
N LYS A 4 34.11 32.48 41.10
CA LYS A 4 32.80 32.16 40.54
C LYS A 4 32.83 30.71 40.05
N ALA A 5 32.01 29.84 40.65
CA ALA A 5 31.75 28.51 40.13
C ALA A 5 30.94 28.63 38.83
N VAL A 6 31.47 28.11 37.73
CA VAL A 6 30.76 27.99 36.45
C VAL A 6 30.11 26.61 36.43
N ALA A 7 28.79 26.58 36.57
CA ALA A 7 28.00 25.36 36.40
C ALA A 7 27.82 25.08 34.91
N PHE A 8 28.45 24.02 34.41
CA PHE A 8 28.16 23.45 33.09
C PHE A 8 26.84 22.68 33.17
N ALA A 9 25.76 23.30 32.66
CA ALA A 9 24.50 22.61 32.42
C ALA A 9 24.65 21.73 31.19
N GLY A 10 24.78 20.42 31.39
CA GLY A 10 24.82 19.42 30.32
C GLY A 10 23.48 19.35 29.60
N LEU A 11 23.49 19.63 28.30
CA LEU A 11 22.34 19.51 27.41
C LEU A 11 22.05 18.02 27.19
N LEU A 12 20.92 17.52 27.73
CA LEU A 12 20.43 16.16 27.46
C LEU A 12 19.92 16.09 26.02
N LEU A 13 20.69 15.48 25.12
CA LEU A 13 20.24 15.10 23.78
C LEU A 13 19.22 13.96 23.92
N ALA A 14 17.93 14.30 23.86
CA ALA A 14 16.87 13.33 23.71
C ALA A 14 16.95 12.71 22.30
N SER A 15 17.62 11.56 22.18
CA SER A 15 17.53 10.72 20.98
C SER A 15 16.11 10.20 20.84
N CYS A 16 15.30 10.85 20.00
CA CYS A 16 14.09 10.25 19.47
C CYS A 16 14.52 9.11 18.54
N SER A 17 14.62 7.90 19.07
CA SER A 17 14.54 6.70 18.25
C SER A 17 13.11 6.62 17.71
N ALA A 18 12.84 7.33 16.62
CA ALA A 18 11.69 7.04 15.79
C ALA A 18 11.90 5.59 15.33
N GLY A 19 11.23 4.64 16.00
CA GLY A 19 11.25 3.24 15.63
C GLY A 19 11.01 3.17 14.13
N GLN A 20 11.86 2.44 13.40
CA GLN A 20 11.67 2.27 11.97
C GLN A 20 10.33 1.60 11.77
N ILE A 21 9.34 2.41 11.42
CA ILE A 21 8.02 1.94 11.07
C ILE A 21 8.21 1.21 9.73
N GLY A 22 8.42 -0.10 9.82
CA GLY A 22 8.64 -0.97 8.68
C GLY A 22 7.32 -1.35 8.01
N MET A 23 7.37 -1.53 6.68
CA MET A 23 6.25 -2.14 5.96
C MET A 23 6.07 -3.61 6.40
N PRO A 24 4.87 -4.19 6.25
CA PRO A 24 4.68 -5.63 6.43
C PRO A 24 5.69 -6.44 5.60
N ALA A 25 6.20 -7.56 6.14
CA ALA A 25 7.16 -8.42 5.42
C ALA A 25 6.59 -8.96 4.09
N SER A 26 5.27 -9.08 4.01
CA SER A 26 4.49 -9.45 2.82
C SER A 26 4.04 -8.24 2.00
N ALA A 27 4.80 -7.15 2.01
CA ALA A 27 4.60 -5.97 1.18
C ALA A 27 5.85 -5.59 0.37
N THR A 28 5.63 -5.02 -0.82
CA THR A 28 6.67 -4.39 -1.63
C THR A 28 6.15 -3.11 -2.28
N VAL A 29 7.01 -2.12 -2.45
CA VAL A 29 6.75 -0.97 -3.33
C VAL A 29 7.56 -1.22 -4.60
N LEU A 30 6.85 -1.44 -5.70
CA LEU A 30 7.48 -1.63 -7.01
C LEU A 30 7.97 -0.29 -7.57
N PRO A 31 9.04 -0.29 -8.40
CA PRO A 31 9.51 0.93 -9.04
C PRO A 31 8.49 1.45 -10.05
N GLU A 32 8.59 2.74 -10.36
CA GLU A 32 7.73 3.45 -11.33
C GLU A 32 7.67 2.74 -12.70
N SER A 33 8.75 2.10 -13.13
CA SER A 33 8.79 1.31 -14.37
C SER A 33 7.80 0.14 -14.41
N GLN A 34 7.27 -0.29 -13.26
CA GLN A 34 6.27 -1.35 -13.17
C GLN A 34 4.82 -0.85 -13.20
N ILE A 35 4.57 0.47 -13.20
CA ILE A 35 3.20 1.03 -13.18
C ILE A 35 2.37 0.50 -14.34
N ALA A 36 2.87 0.59 -15.57
CA ALA A 36 2.13 0.18 -16.76
C ALA A 36 1.78 -1.33 -16.72
N ALA A 37 2.70 -2.16 -16.25
CA ALA A 37 2.47 -3.58 -16.08
C ALA A 37 1.47 -3.87 -14.95
N MET A 38 1.58 -3.17 -13.82
CA MET A 38 0.69 -3.31 -12.66
C MET A 38 -0.76 -2.93 -12.99
N LEU A 39 -0.98 -1.95 -13.87
CA LEU A 39 -2.32 -1.49 -14.25
C LEU A 39 -2.94 -2.29 -15.41
N ARG A 40 -2.22 -3.25 -16.00
CA ARG A 40 -2.74 -4.13 -17.05
C ARG A 40 -3.35 -5.40 -16.45
N GLN A 41 -4.39 -5.21 -15.63
CA GLN A 41 -5.16 -6.30 -15.02
C GLN A 41 -6.10 -6.93 -16.06
N CYS A 42 -6.27 -8.26 -16.01
CA CYS A 42 -7.07 -9.01 -16.98
C CYS A 42 -8.51 -9.27 -16.53
N SER A 43 -8.77 -9.33 -15.22
CA SER A 43 -10.06 -9.76 -14.66
C SER A 43 -10.67 -8.72 -13.71
N ARG A 44 -10.14 -7.50 -13.73
CA ARG A 44 -10.69 -6.35 -12.99
C ARG A 44 -10.29 -5.03 -13.64
N ALA A 45 -11.06 -3.97 -13.36
CA ALA A 45 -10.70 -2.62 -13.77
C ALA A 45 -9.53 -2.08 -12.94
N SER A 46 -8.65 -1.33 -13.59
CA SER A 46 -7.54 -0.59 -12.98
C SER A 46 -7.73 0.91 -13.18
N PRO A 47 -7.21 1.74 -12.27
CA PRO A 47 -7.27 3.19 -12.43
C PRO A 47 -6.39 3.69 -13.57
N LEU A 48 -6.56 4.97 -13.91
CA LEU A 48 -5.66 5.67 -14.84
C LEU A 48 -4.26 5.81 -14.23
N ALA A 49 -3.23 5.53 -15.03
CA ALA A 49 -1.82 5.64 -14.62
C ALA A 49 -1.41 7.06 -14.23
N GLY A 50 -1.99 8.06 -14.89
CA GLY A 50 -1.62 9.46 -14.71
C GLY A 50 -0.39 9.87 -15.51
N GLN A 51 0.19 11.02 -15.14
CA GLN A 51 1.28 11.64 -15.89
C GLN A 51 2.67 11.23 -15.39
N ALA A 52 2.79 10.73 -14.15
CA ALA A 52 4.06 10.29 -13.58
C ALA A 52 3.85 9.25 -12.46
N GLY A 53 4.93 8.60 -12.06
CA GLY A 53 4.98 7.83 -10.82
C GLY A 53 5.62 8.58 -9.66
N TRP A 54 5.47 8.01 -8.47
CA TRP A 54 6.24 8.39 -7.28
C TRP A 54 6.47 7.15 -6.42
N ARG A 55 7.34 7.26 -5.41
CA ARG A 55 7.63 6.15 -4.50
C ARG A 55 6.95 6.38 -3.14
N PRO A 56 5.88 5.63 -2.81
CA PRO A 56 5.26 5.66 -1.49
C PRO A 56 6.25 5.35 -0.36
N SER A 57 6.14 6.10 0.73
CA SER A 57 6.86 5.81 1.98
C SER A 57 6.15 4.73 2.79
N ALA A 58 6.85 4.14 3.76
CA ALA A 58 6.22 3.18 4.67
C ALA A 58 5.04 3.80 5.45
N GLY A 59 5.12 5.09 5.79
CA GLY A 59 4.03 5.82 6.44
C GLY A 59 2.79 5.94 5.55
N ASP A 60 2.97 6.21 4.25
CA ASP A 60 1.86 6.28 3.30
C ASP A 60 1.15 4.92 3.17
N ILE A 61 1.95 3.82 3.07
CA ILE A 61 1.42 2.46 3.00
C ILE A 61 0.65 2.09 4.26
N LEU A 62 1.16 2.43 5.44
CA LEU A 62 0.47 2.10 6.69
C LEU A 62 -0.82 2.89 6.89
N GLU A 63 -0.87 4.16 6.46
CA GLU A 63 -2.11 4.93 6.52
C GLU A 63 -3.17 4.36 5.56
N LEU A 64 -2.77 3.87 4.37
CA LEU A 64 -3.64 3.12 3.46
C LEU A 64 -4.14 1.83 4.13
N GLU A 65 -3.24 0.97 4.60
CA GLU A 65 -3.58 -0.34 5.19
C GLU A 65 -4.48 -0.19 6.42
N ARG A 66 -4.27 0.85 7.24
CA ARG A 66 -5.11 1.14 8.41
C ARG A 66 -6.56 1.43 8.03
N ARG A 67 -6.81 1.98 6.84
CA ARG A 67 -8.16 2.33 6.36
C ARG A 67 -8.80 1.23 5.53
N LEU A 68 -8.00 0.35 4.94
CA LEU A 68 -8.46 -0.68 4.01
C LEU A 68 -9.57 -1.57 4.57
N PRO A 69 -9.53 -2.05 5.84
CA PRO A 69 -10.60 -2.89 6.37
C PRO A 69 -11.99 -2.25 6.30
N ALA A 70 -12.08 -0.95 6.63
CA ALA A 70 -13.34 -0.23 6.58
C ALA A 70 -13.85 -0.02 5.15
N ALA A 71 -12.94 0.17 4.19
CA ALA A 71 -13.29 0.31 2.78
C ALA A 71 -13.81 -1.00 2.18
N ILE A 72 -13.17 -2.13 2.53
CA ILE A 72 -13.63 -3.47 2.13
C ILE A 72 -14.99 -3.76 2.76
N ALA A 73 -15.17 -3.52 4.06
CA ALA A 73 -16.45 -3.76 4.74
C ALA A 73 -17.62 -2.97 4.12
N ALA A 74 -17.34 -1.78 3.58
CA ALA A 74 -18.32 -0.92 2.94
C ALA A 74 -18.63 -1.29 1.48
N ALA A 75 -17.79 -2.12 0.84
CA ALA A 75 -17.94 -2.48 -0.57
C ALA A 75 -18.96 -3.61 -0.74
N PRO A 76 -20.03 -3.41 -1.54
CA PRO A 76 -21.04 -4.44 -1.77
C PRO A 76 -20.45 -5.76 -2.27
N GLU A 77 -19.54 -5.73 -3.26
CA GLU A 77 -18.94 -6.96 -3.80
C GLU A 77 -18.11 -7.71 -2.75
N ALA A 78 -17.46 -7.00 -1.84
CA ALA A 78 -16.65 -7.61 -0.78
C ALA A 78 -17.49 -8.24 0.34
N ARG A 79 -18.70 -7.74 0.59
CA ARG A 79 -19.58 -8.28 1.63
C ARG A 79 -20.00 -9.71 1.32
N ASP A 80 -20.28 -9.99 0.05
CA ASP A 80 -20.70 -11.32 -0.40
C ASP A 80 -19.52 -12.29 -0.51
N MET A 81 -18.32 -11.75 -0.69
CA MET A 81 -17.18 -12.53 -1.16
C MET A 81 -16.02 -12.69 -0.15
N LEU A 82 -15.88 -11.75 0.79
CA LEU A 82 -14.82 -11.72 1.81
C LEU A 82 -15.37 -11.62 3.24
N GLU A 83 -16.69 -11.79 3.42
CA GLU A 83 -17.39 -11.53 4.69
C GLU A 83 -17.11 -10.11 5.24
N GLY A 84 -16.83 -9.14 4.36
CA GLY A 84 -16.56 -7.74 4.74
C GLY A 84 -15.25 -7.50 5.49
N ARG A 85 -14.32 -8.46 5.54
CA ARG A 85 -12.99 -8.29 6.14
C ARG A 85 -11.90 -8.52 5.11
N PRO A 86 -10.75 -7.82 5.17
CA PRO A 86 -9.58 -8.22 4.41
C PRO A 86 -9.07 -9.58 4.91
N PRO A 87 -8.89 -10.61 4.06
CA PRO A 87 -8.26 -11.83 4.51
C PRO A 87 -6.83 -11.65 5.05
N GLU A 88 -6.53 -12.51 6.02
CA GLU A 88 -5.23 -12.57 6.65
C GLU A 88 -4.20 -13.23 5.73
N GLY A 89 -2.95 -12.78 5.83
CA GLY A 89 -1.84 -13.42 5.12
C GLY A 89 -1.76 -13.09 3.63
N TRP A 90 -2.12 -11.88 3.22
CA TRP A 90 -1.94 -11.44 1.83
C TRP A 90 -0.52 -10.99 1.50
N LEU A 91 -0.14 -11.15 0.22
CA LEU A 91 0.94 -10.43 -0.42
C LEU A 91 0.41 -9.10 -0.97
N ARG A 92 1.23 -8.05 -0.87
CA ARG A 92 0.86 -6.68 -1.23
C ARG A 92 1.91 -6.08 -2.15
N GLN A 93 1.50 -5.55 -3.28
CA GLN A 93 2.38 -4.78 -4.16
C GLN A 93 1.81 -3.39 -4.38
N TYR A 94 2.63 -2.37 -4.23
CA TYR A 94 2.21 -0.98 -4.41
C TYR A 94 2.99 -0.29 -5.51
N VAL A 95 2.32 0.64 -6.18
CA VAL A 95 2.95 1.67 -7.01
C VAL A 95 2.35 3.03 -6.67
N GLY A 96 3.16 4.08 -6.74
CA GLY A 96 2.68 5.45 -6.61
C GLY A 96 2.34 6.03 -7.99
N LEU A 97 1.16 6.63 -8.11
CA LEU A 97 0.69 7.31 -9.31
C LEU A 97 0.56 8.81 -9.03
N VAL A 98 0.83 9.65 -10.01
CA VAL A 98 0.60 11.09 -9.95
C VAL A 98 -0.38 11.49 -11.05
N ARG A 99 -1.50 12.10 -10.65
CA ARG A 99 -2.51 12.67 -11.55
C ARG A 99 -2.81 14.10 -11.14
N ASP A 100 -2.57 15.03 -12.05
CA ASP A 100 -2.88 16.46 -11.88
C ASP A 100 -2.23 17.03 -10.60
N GLY A 101 -0.97 16.64 -10.35
CA GLY A 101 -0.20 17.03 -9.17
C GLY A 101 -0.61 16.34 -7.87
N ARG A 102 -1.58 15.41 -7.92
CA ARG A 102 -2.11 14.68 -6.77
C ARG A 102 -1.59 13.25 -6.72
N ARG A 103 -1.32 12.74 -5.52
CA ARG A 103 -0.68 11.44 -5.34
C ARG A 103 -1.70 10.37 -4.99
N TYR A 104 -1.58 9.27 -5.71
CA TYR A 104 -2.36 8.07 -5.47
C TYR A 104 -1.43 6.89 -5.23
N ILE A 105 -1.93 5.89 -4.52
CA ILE A 105 -1.29 4.58 -4.38
C ILE A 105 -2.24 3.57 -5.01
N TYR A 106 -1.74 2.80 -5.97
CA TYR A 106 -2.43 1.59 -6.41
C TYR A 106 -1.84 0.39 -5.66
N GLY A 107 -2.68 -0.33 -4.94
CA GLY A 107 -2.34 -1.57 -4.25
C GLY A 107 -2.90 -2.78 -5.00
N ASN A 108 -2.08 -3.80 -5.20
CA ASN A 108 -2.44 -5.10 -5.74
C ASN A 108 -2.30 -6.16 -4.63
N TYR A 109 -3.38 -6.89 -4.38
CA TYR A 109 -3.50 -7.84 -3.28
C TYR A 109 -3.78 -9.24 -3.78
N SER A 110 -3.12 -10.21 -3.17
CA SER A 110 -3.32 -11.63 -3.44
C SER A 110 -3.17 -12.44 -2.14
N PRO A 111 -3.74 -13.65 -2.04
CA PRO A 111 -3.39 -14.58 -0.97
C PRO A 111 -1.88 -14.85 -0.96
N ALA A 112 -1.29 -15.20 0.18
CA ALA A 112 0.06 -15.78 0.21
C ALA A 112 0.05 -17.29 -0.08
N ARG A 113 -1.09 -17.95 0.12
CA ARG A 113 -1.32 -19.33 -0.32
C ARG A 113 -1.39 -19.35 -1.85
N GLY A 114 -0.68 -20.29 -2.49
CA GLY A 114 -0.75 -20.46 -3.95
C GLY A 114 0.59 -20.58 -4.67
N GLY A 115 1.72 -20.35 -3.99
CA GLY A 115 3.04 -20.58 -4.58
C GLY A 115 3.25 -19.81 -5.88
N PHE A 116 2.93 -18.50 -5.88
CA PHE A 116 3.11 -17.63 -7.03
C PHE A 116 4.56 -17.75 -7.54
N GLY A 117 4.73 -18.32 -8.73
CA GLY A 117 6.03 -18.45 -9.36
C GLY A 117 6.63 -17.08 -9.67
N GLY A 118 7.96 -16.98 -9.57
CA GLY A 118 8.71 -15.75 -9.87
C GLY A 118 8.93 -14.80 -8.69
N ASP A 119 9.68 -13.73 -8.93
CA ASP A 119 9.99 -12.71 -7.91
C ASP A 119 8.86 -11.69 -7.81
N TRP A 120 7.81 -12.02 -7.04
CA TRP A 120 6.68 -11.12 -6.78
C TRP A 120 7.09 -9.79 -6.16
N ARG A 121 8.29 -9.69 -5.56
CA ARG A 121 8.77 -8.41 -5.02
C ARG A 121 9.28 -7.46 -6.11
N ARG A 122 9.47 -7.95 -7.33
CA ARG A 122 9.99 -7.19 -8.48
C ARG A 122 9.03 -7.10 -9.66
N THR A 123 8.15 -8.08 -9.82
CA THR A 123 7.24 -8.16 -10.97
C THR A 123 5.79 -8.18 -10.51
N PRO A 124 4.89 -7.36 -11.11
CA PRO A 124 3.46 -7.39 -10.83
C PRO A 124 2.88 -8.80 -10.91
N MET A 125 2.14 -9.19 -9.88
CA MET A 125 1.34 -10.41 -9.90
C MET A 125 0.05 -10.12 -10.64
N ILE A 126 -0.11 -10.74 -11.81
CA ILE A 126 -1.33 -10.65 -12.61
C ILE A 126 -2.00 -12.01 -12.57
N VAL A 127 -3.20 -12.07 -11.99
CA VAL A 127 -4.02 -13.28 -11.90
C VAL A 127 -5.35 -12.96 -12.55
N CYS A 128 -5.82 -13.87 -13.42
CA CYS A 128 -7.13 -13.77 -14.03
C CYS A 128 -8.06 -14.75 -13.33
N ASP A 129 -9.31 -14.34 -13.12
CA ASP A 129 -10.40 -15.18 -12.62
C ASP A 129 -10.14 -15.89 -11.29
N GLY A 130 -9.24 -15.32 -10.48
CA GLY A 130 -8.88 -15.82 -9.15
C GLY A 130 -9.92 -15.53 -8.07
N GLY A 131 -11.02 -14.87 -8.42
CA GLY A 131 -12.07 -14.47 -7.52
C GLY A 131 -11.65 -13.36 -6.54
N PRO A 132 -12.43 -13.19 -5.48
CA PRO A 132 -12.40 -12.01 -4.62
C PRO A 132 -11.18 -11.93 -3.69
N ASP A 133 -10.48 -13.04 -3.51
CA ASP A 133 -9.21 -13.06 -2.79
C ASP A 133 -8.13 -12.23 -3.50
N PHE A 134 -8.34 -11.91 -4.77
CA PHE A 134 -7.48 -11.05 -5.59
C PHE A 134 -8.20 -9.75 -5.91
N PHE A 135 -7.64 -8.63 -5.48
CA PHE A 135 -8.26 -7.34 -5.70
C PHE A 135 -7.23 -6.22 -5.79
N GLY A 136 -7.68 -5.09 -6.30
CA GLY A 136 -6.89 -3.88 -6.43
C GLY A 136 -7.60 -2.69 -5.82
N VAL A 137 -6.83 -1.78 -5.22
CA VAL A 137 -7.37 -0.54 -4.64
C VAL A 137 -6.60 0.66 -5.14
N GLU A 138 -7.28 1.78 -5.28
CA GLU A 138 -6.66 3.09 -5.42
C GLU A 138 -6.95 3.94 -4.18
N TYR A 139 -5.89 4.51 -3.62
CA TYR A 139 -5.95 5.37 -2.46
C TYR A 139 -5.44 6.78 -2.80
N ASP A 140 -6.27 7.79 -2.59
CA ASP A 140 -5.94 9.21 -2.67
C ASP A 140 -5.21 9.62 -1.39
N VAL A 141 -3.92 9.92 -1.49
CA VAL A 141 -3.05 10.16 -0.32
C VAL A 141 -3.45 11.46 0.38
N GLU A 142 -3.64 12.54 -0.38
CA GLU A 142 -4.05 13.82 0.17
C GLU A 142 -5.48 13.78 0.70
N GLY A 143 -6.39 13.10 -0.01
CA GLY A 143 -7.81 12.98 0.37
C GLY A 143 -8.08 11.94 1.46
N ARG A 144 -7.10 11.09 1.77
CA ARG A 144 -7.17 9.99 2.74
C ARG A 144 -8.36 9.05 2.55
N ARG A 145 -8.65 8.72 1.30
CA ARG A 145 -9.82 7.93 0.89
C ARG A 145 -9.49 7.00 -0.25
N PHE A 146 -10.23 5.90 -0.34
CA PHE A 146 -10.20 5.05 -1.51
C PHE A 146 -11.07 5.64 -2.62
N THR A 147 -10.54 5.66 -3.83
CA THR A 147 -11.22 6.14 -5.04
C THR A 147 -11.56 5.01 -5.99
N HIS A 148 -10.96 3.84 -5.80
CA HIS A 148 -11.24 2.63 -6.56
C HIS A 148 -11.03 1.39 -5.67
N LEU A 149 -11.91 0.40 -5.82
CA LEU A 149 -11.77 -0.93 -5.26
C LEU A 149 -12.41 -1.89 -6.26
N ALA A 150 -11.66 -2.87 -6.73
CA ALA A 150 -12.15 -3.84 -7.70
C ALA A 150 -11.57 -5.23 -7.43
N PHE A 151 -12.43 -6.23 -7.51
CA PHE A 151 -12.11 -7.64 -7.32
C PHE A 151 -11.94 -8.34 -8.66
N ASN A 152 -11.12 -9.38 -8.72
CA ASN A 152 -11.08 -10.24 -9.89
C ASN A 152 -12.41 -11.00 -10.05
N GLY A 153 -12.75 -11.33 -11.30
CA GLY A 153 -13.86 -12.22 -11.62
C GLY A 153 -13.62 -13.66 -11.15
N VAL A 154 -14.63 -14.52 -11.36
CA VAL A 154 -14.58 -15.96 -11.08
C VAL A 154 -14.71 -16.70 -12.41
N ALA A 155 -13.91 -17.76 -12.61
CA ALA A 155 -13.97 -18.64 -13.78
C ALA A 155 -15.14 -19.64 -13.67
#